data_AF-A0A480BAI9-F1
#
_entry.id   AF-A0A480BAI9-F1
#
_cell.length_a   1.000
_cell.length_b   1.000
_cell.length_c   1.000
_cell.angle_alpha   90.00
_cell.angle_beta   90.00
_cell.angle_gamma   90.00
#
_symmetry.space_group_name_H-M   'P 1'
#
loop_
_entity.id
_entity.type
_entity.pdbx_description
1 polymer ?
#
loop_
_entity_poly.entity_id
_entity_poly.type
_entity_poly.pdbx_seq_one_letter_code
_entity_poly.pdbx_strand_id
1 'polypeptide(L)'
;MGFWSSLCSVVGSVASGVGKIVSSISSGLQSAIDRVGKIISNSVSTLGKLIGTTVKALKVLCPKGANLLQGLSQAVSKLLTPVLGPLAPVVTSIVMDVISSILVNLLTPNNEKPLDNEEIEEYGALLEEADRNHWDISDKFESINEHYEYLKNKAKEENIVISPTKRLSVESMKRRSIAMSELWDRLERKEEITISQDFLIFSAMKSFTPERLQAIIEASKIMGFDSVKFTDLREGKLHPNIAKEYNAAIVSKLKDIYSNLGKPLTDEEAYSELVNMKKAVEEIKFMEPLKDRINSYADLGDKLCDEATLKSEYKQFE
;
A
#
# COMPACT_ATOMS: atom_id res chain seq x y z
N MET A 1 -19.92 -27.53 21.54
CA MET A 1 -20.43 -26.21 21.98
C MET A 1 -19.28 -25.30 22.44
N GLY A 2 -18.42 -24.81 21.54
CA GLY A 2 -17.22 -24.06 22.00
C GLY A 2 -16.52 -23.16 20.98
N PHE A 3 -17.14 -22.85 19.85
CA PHE A 3 -16.57 -21.94 18.84
C PHE A 3 -17.22 -20.54 18.90
N TRP A 4 -18.50 -20.48 19.26
CA TRP A 4 -19.27 -19.23 19.34
C TRP A 4 -19.05 -18.45 20.66
N SER A 5 -18.65 -19.12 21.76
CA SER A 5 -18.44 -18.43 23.04
C SER A 5 -17.09 -17.68 23.14
N SER A 6 -16.11 -17.99 22.28
CA SER A 6 -14.84 -17.26 22.20
C SER A 6 -14.93 -16.03 21.28
N LEU A 7 -15.82 -16.08 20.28
CA LEU A 7 -16.14 -14.92 19.44
C LEU A 7 -16.89 -13.84 20.25
N CYS A 8 -17.78 -14.22 21.17
CA CYS A 8 -18.55 -13.26 21.97
C CYS A 8 -17.75 -12.48 23.01
N SER A 9 -16.54 -12.89 23.41
CA SER A 9 -15.67 -12.08 24.28
C SER A 9 -14.80 -11.07 23.52
N VAL A 10 -14.67 -11.21 22.20
CA VAL A 10 -13.94 -10.26 21.34
C VAL A 10 -14.85 -9.09 20.92
N VAL A 11 -16.17 -9.31 20.84
CA VAL A 11 -17.17 -8.28 20.49
C VAL A 11 -17.41 -7.27 21.63
N GLY A 12 -17.08 -7.59 22.88
CA GLY A 12 -17.22 -6.68 24.02
C GLY A 12 -16.03 -5.76 24.32
N SER A 13 -14.91 -5.87 23.59
CA SER A 13 -13.64 -5.23 23.94
C SER A 13 -13.08 -4.23 22.92
N VAL A 14 -13.81 -3.94 21.83
CA VAL A 14 -13.40 -2.93 20.85
C VAL A 14 -13.47 -1.51 21.44
N ALA A 15 -14.41 -1.26 22.37
CA ALA A 15 -14.52 0.01 23.08
C ALA A 15 -13.36 0.29 24.06
N SER A 16 -12.73 -0.75 24.63
CA SER A 16 -11.59 -0.63 25.57
C SER A 16 -10.23 -0.83 24.91
N GLY A 17 -10.19 -1.36 23.67
CA GLY A 17 -8.99 -1.55 22.86
C GLY A 17 -8.43 -0.25 22.32
N VAL A 18 -9.30 0.67 21.88
CA VAL A 18 -8.85 1.94 21.29
C VAL A 18 -8.30 2.90 22.37
N GLY A 19 -8.73 2.74 23.64
CA GLY A 19 -8.19 3.40 24.86
C GLY A 19 -6.73 3.07 25.21
N LYS A 20 -6.27 1.91 24.77
CA LYS A 20 -4.90 1.44 25.01
C LYS A 20 -3.98 1.79 23.85
N ILE A 21 -4.51 2.35 22.77
CA ILE A 21 -3.70 2.74 21.61
C ILE A 21 -2.92 3.99 21.99
N VAL A 22 -3.55 5.05 22.49
CA VAL A 22 -2.88 6.36 22.74
C VAL A 22 -1.96 6.36 23.96
N SER A 23 -2.30 5.67 25.05
CA SER A 23 -1.40 5.58 26.22
C SER A 23 -0.20 4.64 26.03
N SER A 24 -0.18 3.85 24.94
CA SER A 24 0.86 2.84 24.68
C SER A 24 1.74 3.20 23.49
N ILE A 25 1.66 4.40 22.92
CA ILE A 25 2.40 4.73 21.69
C ILE A 25 3.90 4.95 21.97
N SER A 26 4.29 5.42 23.16
CA SER A 26 5.72 5.63 23.50
C SER A 26 6.45 4.38 24.01
N SER A 27 5.75 3.33 24.47
CA SER A 27 6.35 2.10 25.05
C SER A 27 5.72 0.79 24.58
N GLY A 28 4.57 0.85 23.92
CA GLY A 28 3.75 -0.29 23.51
C GLY A 28 3.73 -0.58 22.02
N LEU A 29 4.26 0.28 21.14
CA LEU A 29 4.42 -0.06 19.73
C LEU A 29 5.43 -1.20 19.56
N GLN A 30 6.56 -1.16 20.28
CA GLN A 30 7.53 -2.27 20.34
C GLN A 30 6.88 -3.54 20.92
N SER A 31 6.06 -3.41 21.97
CA SER A 31 5.35 -4.52 22.61
C SER A 31 4.18 -5.07 21.77
N ALA A 32 3.60 -4.27 20.88
CA ALA A 32 2.52 -4.63 19.95
C ALA A 32 3.08 -5.27 18.68
N ILE A 33 4.21 -4.78 18.17
CA ILE A 33 5.05 -5.44 17.18
C ILE A 33 5.50 -6.81 17.71
N ASP A 34 5.95 -6.88 18.98
CA ASP A 34 6.28 -8.13 19.66
C ASP A 34 5.05 -9.02 19.91
N ARG A 35 3.85 -8.45 20.11
CA ARG A 35 2.59 -9.23 20.27
C ARG A 35 2.05 -9.75 18.95
N VAL A 36 2.15 -8.99 17.85
CA VAL A 36 1.88 -9.51 16.50
C VAL A 36 2.88 -10.61 16.20
N GLY A 37 4.17 -10.39 16.48
CA GLY A 37 5.21 -11.43 16.40
C GLY A 37 4.93 -12.66 17.27
N LYS A 38 4.34 -12.51 18.46
CA LYS A 38 3.98 -13.61 19.39
C LYS A 38 2.65 -14.32 19.12
N ILE A 39 1.64 -13.63 18.61
CA ILE A 39 0.38 -14.25 18.14
C ILE A 39 0.69 -15.15 16.94
N ILE A 40 1.65 -14.71 16.13
CA ILE A 40 2.18 -15.39 14.97
C ILE A 40 3.13 -16.55 15.34
N SER A 41 3.90 -16.45 16.44
CA SER A 41 4.88 -17.49 16.81
C SER A 41 4.29 -18.84 17.23
N ASN A 42 3.01 -18.90 17.59
CA ASN A 42 2.42 -20.08 18.25
C ASN A 42 1.57 -21.00 17.35
N SER A 43 1.48 -20.75 16.04
CA SER A 43 0.66 -21.60 15.15
C SER A 43 1.16 -21.62 13.69
N VAL A 44 2.22 -22.38 13.44
CA VAL A 44 2.98 -22.46 12.17
C VAL A 44 2.15 -22.91 10.95
N SER A 45 0.99 -23.56 11.11
CA SER A 45 0.19 -24.10 10.00
C SER A 45 -1.02 -23.25 9.58
N THR A 46 -1.35 -22.19 10.32
CA THR A 46 -2.47 -21.26 10.02
C THR A 46 -2.01 -20.04 9.22
N LEU A 47 -0.69 -19.86 9.12
CA LEU A 47 -0.06 -18.62 8.69
C LEU A 47 -0.28 -18.27 7.21
N GLY A 48 -0.07 -19.23 6.30
CA GLY A 48 -0.33 -19.00 4.87
C GLY A 48 -1.78 -18.62 4.54
N LYS A 49 -2.75 -18.99 5.40
CA LYS A 49 -4.15 -18.62 5.26
C LYS A 49 -4.42 -17.19 5.73
N LEU A 50 -3.66 -16.68 6.70
CA LEU A 50 -3.82 -15.34 7.25
C LEU A 50 -3.28 -14.29 6.27
N ILE A 51 -2.08 -14.44 5.68
CA ILE A 51 -1.63 -13.57 4.56
C ILE A 51 -2.63 -13.54 3.41
N GLY A 52 -3.13 -14.69 2.96
CA GLY A 52 -4.16 -14.73 1.91
C GLY A 52 -5.42 -13.97 2.32
N THR A 53 -5.77 -13.98 3.60
CA THR A 53 -6.92 -13.25 4.16
C THR A 53 -6.63 -11.76 4.35
N THR A 54 -5.44 -11.38 4.82
CA THR A 54 -4.96 -10.00 4.96
C THR A 54 -4.86 -9.33 3.59
N VAL A 55 -4.26 -10.01 2.61
CA VAL A 55 -4.20 -9.52 1.22
C VAL A 55 -5.62 -9.38 0.67
N LYS A 56 -6.50 -10.37 0.83
CA LYS A 56 -7.91 -10.26 0.41
C LYS A 56 -8.66 -9.12 1.09
N ALA A 57 -8.38 -8.84 2.37
CA ALA A 57 -9.00 -7.75 3.10
C ALA A 57 -8.42 -6.39 2.69
N LEU A 58 -7.11 -6.30 2.44
CA LEU A 58 -6.45 -5.10 1.89
C LEU A 58 -6.91 -4.78 0.46
N LYS A 59 -7.33 -5.79 -0.32
CA LYS A 59 -7.96 -5.55 -1.64
C LYS A 59 -9.23 -4.70 -1.56
N VAL A 60 -9.94 -4.71 -0.45
CA VAL A 60 -11.12 -3.85 -0.31
C VAL A 60 -10.72 -2.40 -0.03
N LEU A 61 -9.47 -2.17 0.38
CA LEU A 61 -8.95 -0.89 0.86
C LEU A 61 -8.03 -0.18 -0.13
N CYS A 62 -7.53 -0.88 -1.15
CA CYS A 62 -6.78 -0.28 -2.25
C CYS A 62 -7.59 -0.29 -3.57
N PRO A 63 -8.90 0.03 -3.60
CA PRO A 63 -9.69 -0.17 -4.81
C PRO A 63 -9.20 0.75 -5.92
N LYS A 64 -9.41 0.30 -7.16
CA LYS A 64 -9.27 1.12 -8.35
C LYS A 64 -10.63 1.76 -8.65
N GLY A 65 -10.72 3.09 -8.65
CA GLY A 65 -11.94 3.84 -9.00
C GLY A 65 -12.90 4.24 -7.87
N ALA A 66 -14.01 4.91 -8.25
CA ALA A 66 -14.85 5.79 -7.43
C ALA A 66 -15.69 5.18 -6.28
N ASN A 67 -15.68 3.86 -6.06
CA ASN A 67 -16.47 3.22 -4.98
C ASN A 67 -15.78 3.26 -3.60
N LEU A 68 -14.82 4.16 -3.43
CA LEU A 68 -13.91 4.26 -2.29
C LEU A 68 -14.58 4.75 -0.99
N LEU A 69 -15.55 5.65 -1.10
CA LEU A 69 -16.07 6.46 0.01
C LEU A 69 -16.86 5.69 1.08
N GLN A 70 -17.62 4.66 0.69
CA GLN A 70 -18.41 3.88 1.64
C GLN A 70 -17.66 2.65 2.18
N GLY A 71 -16.54 2.28 1.54
CA GLY A 71 -15.84 1.02 1.79
C GLY A 71 -14.73 1.09 2.83
N LEU A 72 -13.98 2.19 2.93
CA LEU A 72 -12.75 2.22 3.73
C LEU A 72 -12.97 2.00 5.23
N SER A 73 -13.90 2.72 5.86
CA SER A 73 -14.17 2.56 7.30
C SER A 73 -14.72 1.17 7.62
N GLN A 74 -15.65 0.67 6.81
CA GLN A 74 -16.25 -0.67 6.95
C GLN A 74 -15.24 -1.79 6.67
N ALA A 75 -14.35 -1.62 5.70
CA ALA A 75 -13.37 -2.64 5.35
C ALA A 75 -12.24 -2.71 6.37
N VAL A 76 -11.78 -1.57 6.90
CA VAL A 76 -10.79 -1.57 8.00
C VAL A 76 -11.40 -2.22 9.25
N SER A 77 -12.65 -1.88 9.64
CA SER A 77 -13.29 -2.43 10.85
C SER A 77 -13.80 -3.86 10.70
N LYS A 78 -14.43 -4.22 9.59
CA LYS A 78 -15.08 -5.53 9.41
C LYS A 78 -14.18 -6.59 8.80
N LEU A 79 -13.23 -6.20 7.93
CA LEU A 79 -12.39 -7.17 7.20
C LEU A 79 -11.02 -7.32 7.80
N LEU A 80 -10.39 -6.21 8.21
CA LEU A 80 -9.03 -6.25 8.76
C LEU A 80 -8.97 -6.43 10.27
N THR A 81 -9.90 -5.88 11.06
CA THR A 81 -9.86 -6.06 12.53
C THR A 81 -9.87 -7.52 12.98
N PRO A 82 -10.62 -8.46 12.36
CA PRO A 82 -10.54 -9.88 12.72
C PRO A 82 -9.16 -10.52 12.48
N VAL A 83 -8.36 -9.94 11.57
CA VAL A 83 -7.10 -10.51 11.09
C VAL A 83 -5.89 -9.81 11.73
N LEU A 84 -5.89 -8.48 11.72
CA LEU A 84 -4.82 -7.60 12.17
C LEU A 84 -5.10 -6.97 13.55
N GLY A 85 -6.29 -7.20 14.11
CA GLY A 85 -6.70 -6.63 15.39
C GLY A 85 -6.70 -5.09 15.35
N PRO A 86 -6.33 -4.42 16.46
CA PRO A 86 -6.34 -2.97 16.55
C PRO A 86 -5.29 -2.27 15.68
N LEU A 87 -4.40 -3.02 15.00
CA LEU A 87 -3.38 -2.48 14.11
C LEU A 87 -3.82 -2.39 12.66
N ALA A 88 -5.03 -2.86 12.33
CA ALA A 88 -5.61 -2.78 10.99
C ALA A 88 -5.47 -1.38 10.33
N PRO A 89 -5.76 -0.26 11.01
CA PRO A 89 -5.59 1.08 10.44
C PRO A 89 -4.12 1.40 10.11
N VAL A 90 -3.19 1.01 10.98
CA VAL A 90 -1.75 1.29 10.83
C VAL A 90 -1.16 0.52 9.64
N VAL A 91 -1.44 -0.79 9.56
CA VAL A 91 -0.94 -1.64 8.47
C VAL A 91 -1.50 -1.17 7.13
N THR A 92 -2.79 -0.84 7.06
CA THR A 92 -3.43 -0.29 5.86
C THR A 92 -2.73 1.00 5.43
N SER A 93 -2.51 1.90 6.39
CA SER A 93 -1.86 3.17 6.15
C SER A 93 -0.45 3.02 5.60
N ILE A 94 0.34 2.08 6.14
CA ILE A 94 1.69 1.78 5.66
C ILE A 94 1.67 1.19 4.25
N VAL A 95 0.76 0.25 3.97
CA VAL A 95 0.64 -0.37 2.64
C VAL A 95 0.30 0.69 1.59
N MET A 96 -0.67 1.57 1.86
CA MET A 96 -1.02 2.69 0.96
C MET A 96 0.18 3.59 0.69
N ASP A 97 0.97 3.92 1.72
CA ASP A 97 2.14 4.78 1.58
C ASP A 97 3.24 4.13 0.74
N VAL A 98 3.48 2.84 0.94
CA VAL A 98 4.48 2.11 0.16
C VAL A 98 4.05 2.01 -1.30
N ILE A 99 2.78 1.68 -1.58
CA ILE A 99 2.26 1.65 -2.95
C ILE A 99 2.40 3.04 -3.59
N SER A 100 1.87 4.07 -2.94
CA SER A 100 1.88 5.44 -3.49
C SER A 100 3.30 5.95 -3.70
N SER A 101 4.21 5.68 -2.76
CA SER A 101 5.63 6.00 -2.92
C SER A 101 6.21 5.34 -4.16
N ILE A 102 5.98 4.03 -4.37
CA ILE A 102 6.49 3.34 -5.56
C ILE A 102 5.91 3.95 -6.84
N LEU A 103 4.60 4.18 -6.89
CA LEU A 103 3.93 4.74 -8.07
C LEU A 103 4.43 6.15 -8.41
N VAL A 104 4.52 7.05 -7.43
CA VAL A 104 5.06 8.40 -7.63
C VAL A 104 6.49 8.33 -8.14
N ASN A 105 7.34 7.48 -7.55
CA ASN A 105 8.74 7.37 -7.99
C ASN A 105 8.86 6.88 -9.44
N LEU A 106 7.98 5.97 -9.90
CA LEU A 106 7.98 5.50 -11.28
C LEU A 106 7.43 6.51 -12.30
N LEU A 107 6.59 7.41 -11.83
CA LEU A 107 5.95 8.44 -12.65
C LEU A 107 6.71 9.76 -12.64
N THR A 108 7.54 10.02 -11.62
CA THR A 108 8.31 11.26 -11.50
C THR A 108 9.53 11.21 -12.42
N PRO A 109 9.72 12.21 -13.30
CA PRO A 109 10.94 12.34 -14.09
C PRO A 109 12.21 12.42 -13.23
N ASN A 110 13.34 11.90 -13.71
CA ASN A 110 14.59 11.85 -12.95
C ASN A 110 15.14 13.24 -12.52
N ASN A 111 14.71 14.31 -13.17
CA ASN A 111 15.08 15.70 -12.87
C ASN A 111 14.11 16.38 -11.88
N GLU A 112 13.08 15.69 -11.42
CA GLU A 112 12.08 16.20 -10.48
C GLU A 112 12.17 15.45 -9.14
N LYS A 113 11.77 16.13 -8.07
CA LYS A 113 11.62 15.50 -6.74
C LYS A 113 10.25 14.80 -6.70
N PRO A 114 10.19 13.50 -6.36
CA PRO A 114 8.93 12.81 -6.07
C PRO A 114 8.15 13.51 -4.96
N LEU A 115 6.82 13.57 -5.10
CA LEU A 115 5.94 13.99 -4.00
C LEU A 115 6.16 13.09 -2.78
N ASP A 116 6.28 13.70 -1.60
CA ASP A 116 6.34 12.97 -0.34
C ASP A 116 4.94 12.54 0.16
N ASN A 117 4.90 11.87 1.31
CA ASN A 117 3.69 11.24 1.84
C ASN A 117 2.61 12.24 2.27
N GLU A 118 3.00 13.46 2.62
CA GLU A 118 2.13 14.58 2.95
C GLU A 118 1.63 15.24 1.67
N GLU A 119 2.52 15.48 0.71
CA GLU A 119 2.20 16.02 -0.61
C GLU A 119 1.24 15.09 -1.40
N ILE A 120 1.40 13.77 -1.28
CA ILE A 120 0.47 12.78 -1.87
C ILE A 120 -0.91 12.86 -1.24
N GLU A 121 -1.00 13.05 0.09
CA GLU A 121 -2.29 13.21 0.77
C GLU A 121 -2.97 14.53 0.37
N GLU A 122 -2.20 15.62 0.26
CA GLU A 122 -2.68 16.91 -0.24
C GLU A 122 -3.14 16.79 -1.70
N TYR A 123 -2.38 16.13 -2.56
CA TYR A 123 -2.76 15.85 -3.94
C TYR A 123 -4.08 15.09 -4.04
N GLY A 124 -4.31 14.12 -3.16
CA GLY A 124 -5.59 13.42 -3.05
C GLY A 124 -6.78 14.33 -2.69
N ALA A 125 -6.56 15.29 -1.77
CA ALA A 125 -7.57 16.29 -1.44
C ALA A 125 -7.84 17.24 -2.61
N LEU A 126 -6.78 17.65 -3.30
CA LEU A 126 -6.87 18.52 -4.47
C LEU A 126 -7.59 17.86 -5.65
N LEU A 127 -7.37 16.55 -5.87
CA LEU A 127 -8.09 15.78 -6.88
C LEU A 127 -9.59 15.68 -6.55
N GLU A 128 -9.94 15.55 -5.28
CA GLU A 128 -11.35 15.58 -4.86
C GLU A 128 -11.99 16.94 -5.14
N GLU A 129 -11.28 18.04 -4.85
CA GLU A 129 -11.76 19.39 -5.20
C GLU A 129 -11.79 19.62 -6.71
N ALA A 130 -10.85 19.04 -7.46
CA ALA A 130 -10.85 19.09 -8.92
C ALA A 130 -12.10 18.45 -9.52
N ASP A 131 -12.53 17.30 -9.01
CA ASP A 131 -13.75 16.62 -9.44
C ASP A 131 -14.99 17.48 -9.14
N ARG A 132 -15.08 18.03 -7.92
CA ARG A 132 -16.22 18.89 -7.51
C ARG A 132 -16.32 20.17 -8.33
N ASN A 133 -15.18 20.81 -8.61
CA ASN A 133 -15.10 22.09 -9.29
C ASN A 133 -14.84 21.95 -10.81
N HIS A 134 -14.79 20.72 -11.33
CA HIS A 134 -14.55 20.40 -12.73
C HIS A 134 -13.24 20.99 -13.29
N TRP A 135 -12.18 20.99 -12.49
CA TRP A 135 -10.85 21.41 -12.93
C TRP A 135 -10.21 20.38 -13.86
N ASP A 136 -9.09 20.77 -14.47
CA ASP A 136 -8.38 19.90 -15.41
C ASP A 136 -7.86 18.63 -14.75
N ILE A 137 -8.12 17.50 -15.42
CA ILE A 137 -7.65 16.17 -15.04
C ILE A 137 -6.19 15.94 -15.47
N SER A 138 -5.58 14.91 -14.89
CA SER A 138 -4.15 14.61 -15.00
C SER A 138 -3.64 14.38 -16.43
N ASP A 139 -4.49 13.90 -17.34
CA ASP A 139 -4.13 13.61 -18.74
C ASP A 139 -3.69 14.83 -19.55
N LYS A 140 -3.92 16.04 -19.03
CA LYS A 140 -3.47 17.29 -19.66
C LYS A 140 -2.05 17.71 -19.27
N PHE A 141 -1.39 16.96 -18.37
CA PHE A 141 -0.12 17.36 -17.76
C PHE A 141 0.97 16.32 -18.01
N GLU A 142 2.19 16.78 -18.25
CA GLU A 142 3.32 15.89 -18.57
C GLU A 142 3.83 15.15 -17.33
N SER A 143 3.86 15.81 -16.16
CA SER A 143 4.32 15.21 -14.90
C SER A 143 3.30 15.27 -13.76
N ILE A 144 3.52 14.52 -12.68
CA ILE A 144 2.67 14.58 -11.47
C ILE A 144 2.83 15.94 -10.81
N ASN A 145 4.07 16.43 -10.75
CA ASN A 145 4.38 17.69 -10.10
C ASN A 145 3.70 18.86 -10.82
N GLU A 146 3.64 18.82 -12.15
CA GLU A 146 2.92 19.83 -12.93
C GLU A 146 1.42 19.86 -12.60
N HIS A 147 0.77 18.69 -12.57
CA HIS A 147 -0.66 18.61 -12.21
C HIS A 147 -0.91 19.03 -10.77
N TYR A 148 -0.07 18.58 -9.84
CA TYR A 148 -0.14 18.95 -8.42
C TYR A 148 -0.05 20.47 -8.22
N GLU A 149 0.93 21.12 -8.84
CA GLU A 149 1.09 22.58 -8.74
C GLU A 149 -0.05 23.33 -9.44
N TYR A 150 -0.56 22.84 -10.57
CA TYR A 150 -1.77 23.37 -11.20
C TYR A 150 -2.95 23.36 -10.22
N LEU A 151 -3.23 22.22 -9.58
CA LEU A 151 -4.36 22.09 -8.66
C LEU A 151 -4.19 22.96 -7.42
N LYS A 152 -2.97 23.09 -6.88
CA LYS A 152 -2.69 24.00 -5.76
C LYS A 152 -2.96 25.44 -6.12
N ASN A 153 -2.55 25.87 -7.32
CA ASN A 153 -2.82 27.22 -7.80
C ASN A 153 -4.33 27.45 -7.98
N LYS A 154 -5.07 26.46 -8.52
CA LYS A 154 -6.53 26.52 -8.63
C LYS A 154 -7.23 26.65 -7.28
N ALA A 155 -6.87 25.81 -6.31
CA ALA A 155 -7.41 25.89 -4.96
C ALA A 155 -7.15 27.26 -4.32
N LYS A 156 -5.97 27.84 -4.54
CA LYS A 156 -5.62 29.19 -4.05
C LYS A 156 -6.43 30.29 -4.74
N GLU A 157 -6.59 30.24 -6.06
CA GLU A 157 -7.41 31.19 -6.84
C GLU A 157 -8.87 31.20 -6.34
N GLU A 158 -9.39 30.02 -5.99
CA GLU A 158 -10.77 29.83 -5.55
C GLU A 158 -10.96 29.92 -4.03
N ASN A 159 -9.90 30.26 -3.27
CA ASN A 159 -9.91 30.38 -1.80
C ASN A 159 -10.33 29.08 -1.07
N ILE A 160 -10.01 27.92 -1.65
CA ILE A 160 -10.25 26.60 -1.05
C ILE A 160 -9.10 26.27 -0.11
N VAL A 161 -9.43 25.93 1.14
CA VAL A 161 -8.44 25.61 2.19
C VAL A 161 -8.39 24.10 2.41
N ILE A 162 -7.28 23.48 2.03
CA ILE A 162 -7.00 22.07 2.34
C ILE A 162 -6.40 21.98 3.74
N SER A 163 -7.19 21.51 4.70
CA SER A 163 -6.73 21.34 6.08
C SER A 163 -5.99 20.01 6.26
N PRO A 164 -4.86 20.00 7.00
CA PRO A 164 -4.19 18.76 7.39
C PRO A 164 -5.12 17.84 8.18
N THR A 165 -4.99 16.53 7.98
CA THR A 165 -5.77 15.53 8.73
C THR A 165 -4.87 14.60 9.53
N LYS A 166 -5.43 13.91 10.53
CA LYS A 166 -4.69 12.91 11.30
C LYS A 166 -4.44 11.70 10.40
N ARG A 167 -3.23 11.15 10.44
CA ARG A 167 -2.79 10.13 9.47
C ARG A 167 -3.69 8.89 9.41
N LEU A 168 -4.23 8.47 10.55
CA LEU A 168 -5.11 7.30 10.66
C LEU A 168 -6.62 7.63 10.59
N SER A 169 -6.98 8.90 10.35
CA SER A 169 -8.38 9.28 10.13
C SER A 169 -8.91 8.70 8.82
N VAL A 170 -10.23 8.46 8.77
CA VAL A 170 -10.90 8.00 7.55
C VAL A 170 -10.68 8.97 6.39
N GLU A 171 -10.67 10.28 6.66
CA GLU A 171 -10.43 11.31 5.65
C GLU A 171 -9.00 11.27 5.08
N SER A 172 -7.96 11.08 5.92
CA SER A 172 -6.58 10.89 5.43
C SER A 172 -6.47 9.66 4.53
N MET A 173 -7.04 8.53 4.95
CA MET A 173 -7.01 7.29 4.17
C MET A 173 -7.74 7.42 2.84
N LYS A 174 -8.88 8.11 2.84
CA LYS A 174 -9.63 8.43 1.63
C LYS A 174 -8.80 9.27 0.68
N ARG A 175 -8.26 10.41 1.11
CA ARG A 175 -7.43 11.29 0.27
C ARG A 175 -6.26 10.54 -0.33
N ARG A 176 -5.52 9.78 0.47
CA ARG A 176 -4.40 8.97 -0.01
C ARG A 176 -4.81 7.89 -0.99
N SER A 177 -5.97 7.27 -0.81
CA SER A 177 -6.45 6.28 -1.76
C SER A 177 -6.96 6.91 -3.06
N ILE A 178 -7.48 8.14 -3.05
CA ILE A 178 -7.79 8.90 -4.28
C ILE A 178 -6.49 9.15 -5.06
N ALA A 179 -5.48 9.71 -4.39
CA ALA A 179 -4.17 9.94 -5.01
C ALA A 179 -3.55 8.64 -5.54
N MET A 180 -3.57 7.56 -4.76
CA MET A 180 -3.05 6.26 -5.17
C MET A 180 -3.76 5.71 -6.41
N SER A 181 -5.09 5.85 -6.51
CA SER A 181 -5.84 5.40 -7.69
C SER A 181 -5.42 6.20 -8.92
N GLU A 182 -5.32 7.52 -8.81
CA GLU A 182 -4.88 8.39 -9.91
C GLU A 182 -3.46 8.03 -10.37
N LEU A 183 -2.54 7.86 -9.42
CA LEU A 183 -1.16 7.45 -9.71
C LEU A 183 -1.09 6.08 -10.38
N TRP A 184 -1.92 5.14 -9.94
CA TRP A 184 -1.97 3.82 -10.55
C TRP A 184 -2.50 3.91 -11.98
N ASP A 185 -3.62 4.59 -12.21
CA ASP A 185 -4.21 4.75 -13.54
C ASP A 185 -3.22 5.44 -14.49
N ARG A 186 -2.50 6.46 -14.01
CA ARG A 186 -1.47 7.15 -14.80
C ARG A 186 -0.30 6.24 -15.16
N LEU A 187 0.15 5.38 -14.24
CA LEU A 187 1.22 4.43 -14.52
C LEU A 187 0.80 3.41 -15.58
N GLU A 188 -0.42 2.88 -15.50
CA GLU A 188 -0.92 1.96 -16.52
C GLU A 188 -1.07 2.61 -17.90
N ARG A 189 -1.51 3.88 -17.96
CA ARG A 189 -1.57 4.64 -19.22
C ARG A 189 -0.18 4.85 -19.80
N LYS A 190 0.78 5.29 -18.96
CA LYS A 190 2.18 5.49 -19.37
C LYS A 190 2.83 4.20 -19.88
N GLU A 191 2.59 3.10 -19.17
CA GLU A 191 3.25 1.83 -19.45
C GLU A 191 2.47 0.94 -20.43
N GLU A 192 1.24 1.33 -20.79
CA GLU A 192 0.33 0.58 -21.67
C GLU A 192 0.15 -0.89 -21.23
N ILE A 193 0.03 -1.11 -19.91
CA ILE A 193 -0.15 -2.44 -19.33
C ILE A 193 -1.05 -2.40 -18.11
N THR A 194 -1.90 -3.41 -17.94
CA THR A 194 -2.74 -3.53 -16.75
C THR A 194 -1.91 -4.05 -15.57
N ILE A 195 -2.01 -3.37 -14.43
CA ILE A 195 -1.36 -3.77 -13.18
C ILE A 195 -2.46 -4.29 -12.26
N SER A 196 -2.29 -5.47 -11.67
CA SER A 196 -3.30 -6.00 -10.75
C SER A 196 -3.12 -5.45 -9.34
N GLN A 197 -4.23 -5.29 -8.62
CA GLN A 197 -4.23 -4.92 -7.21
C GLN A 197 -3.42 -5.89 -6.36
N ASP A 198 -3.56 -7.19 -6.62
CA ASP A 198 -2.86 -8.28 -5.94
C ASP A 198 -1.35 -8.09 -6.04
N PHE A 199 -0.89 -7.71 -7.22
CA PHE A 199 0.51 -7.45 -7.46
C PHE A 199 1.00 -6.23 -6.67
N LEU A 200 0.28 -5.10 -6.70
CA LEU A 200 0.66 -3.90 -5.94
C LEU A 200 0.71 -4.15 -4.43
N ILE A 201 -0.31 -4.81 -3.87
CA ILE A 201 -0.34 -5.18 -2.46
C ILE A 201 0.83 -6.10 -2.13
N PHE A 202 1.09 -7.11 -2.96
CA PHE A 202 2.23 -8.01 -2.76
C PHE A 202 3.57 -7.26 -2.81
N SER A 203 3.76 -6.39 -3.80
CA SER A 203 4.95 -5.54 -3.94
C SER A 203 5.17 -4.68 -2.70
N ALA A 204 4.11 -4.05 -2.17
CA ALA A 204 4.19 -3.25 -0.96
C ALA A 204 4.54 -4.09 0.27
N MET A 205 3.90 -5.25 0.42
CA MET A 205 4.18 -6.16 1.54
C MET A 205 5.60 -6.75 1.51
N LYS A 206 6.20 -6.86 0.32
CA LYS A 206 7.59 -7.29 0.13
C LYS A 206 8.57 -6.10 0.09
N SER A 207 8.10 -4.88 0.29
CA SER A 207 8.89 -3.65 0.17
C SER A 207 9.70 -3.62 -1.14
N PHE A 208 9.02 -3.86 -2.26
CA PHE A 208 9.65 -3.70 -3.57
C PHE A 208 10.10 -2.25 -3.73
N THR A 209 11.27 -2.08 -4.33
CA THR A 209 11.73 -0.77 -4.76
C THR A 209 11.08 -0.44 -6.12
N PRO A 210 11.09 0.84 -6.55
CA PRO A 210 10.61 1.22 -7.88
C PRO A 210 11.27 0.38 -8.98
N GLU A 211 12.59 0.15 -8.89
CA GLU A 211 13.36 -0.62 -9.88
C GLU A 211 12.86 -2.05 -10.03
N ARG A 212 12.56 -2.72 -8.91
CA ARG A 212 12.03 -4.09 -8.90
C ARG A 212 10.65 -4.16 -9.57
N LEU A 213 9.79 -3.18 -9.29
CA LEU A 213 8.46 -3.11 -9.88
C LEU A 213 8.54 -2.80 -11.38
N GLN A 214 9.40 -1.85 -11.76
CA GLN A 214 9.67 -1.50 -13.16
C GLN A 214 10.23 -2.68 -13.96
N ALA A 215 11.19 -3.44 -13.40
CA ALA A 215 11.74 -4.61 -14.06
C ALA A 215 10.66 -5.65 -14.41
N ILE A 216 9.69 -5.83 -13.51
CA ILE A 216 8.55 -6.72 -13.73
C ILE A 216 7.61 -6.18 -14.81
N ILE A 217 7.28 -4.88 -14.77
CA ILE A 217 6.46 -4.23 -15.78
C ILE A 217 7.09 -4.38 -17.17
N GLU A 218 8.35 -3.98 -17.32
CA GLU A 218 9.06 -4.04 -18.60
C GLU A 218 9.22 -5.48 -19.12
N ALA A 219 9.52 -6.43 -18.23
CA ALA A 219 9.58 -7.83 -18.61
C ALA A 219 8.21 -8.35 -19.09
N SER A 220 7.11 -7.92 -18.45
CA SER A 220 5.76 -8.30 -18.85
C SER A 220 5.42 -7.75 -20.24
N LYS A 221 5.80 -6.50 -20.51
CA LYS A 221 5.62 -5.84 -21.82
C LYS A 221 6.40 -6.56 -22.93
N ILE A 222 7.66 -6.92 -22.68
CA ILE A 222 8.49 -7.64 -23.66
C ILE A 222 7.95 -9.04 -23.95
N MET A 223 7.38 -9.70 -22.94
CA MET A 223 6.69 -10.98 -23.11
C MET A 223 5.36 -10.86 -23.87
N GLY A 224 4.91 -9.63 -24.20
CA GLY A 224 3.66 -9.38 -24.90
C GLY A 224 2.42 -9.59 -24.04
N PHE A 225 2.54 -9.51 -22.71
CA PHE A 225 1.39 -9.62 -21.82
C PHE A 225 0.59 -8.32 -21.78
N ASP A 226 -0.74 -8.46 -21.74
CA ASP A 226 -1.71 -7.38 -21.53
C ASP A 226 -1.75 -6.86 -20.09
N SER A 227 -1.30 -7.70 -19.15
CA SER A 227 -1.22 -7.40 -17.73
C SER A 227 0.07 -7.94 -17.12
N VAL A 228 0.51 -7.35 -16.01
CA VAL A 228 1.62 -7.90 -15.21
C VAL A 228 1.27 -9.30 -14.70
N LYS A 229 2.03 -10.32 -15.11
CA LYS A 229 1.80 -11.74 -14.75
C LYS A 229 2.67 -12.24 -13.60
N PHE A 230 3.29 -11.36 -12.82
CA PHE A 230 4.24 -11.78 -11.77
C PHE A 230 3.60 -12.63 -10.67
N THR A 231 2.35 -12.33 -10.29
CA THR A 231 1.60 -13.15 -9.33
C THR A 231 1.35 -14.56 -9.86
N ASP A 232 1.01 -14.69 -11.15
CA ASP A 232 0.81 -15.99 -11.81
C ASP A 232 2.11 -16.78 -11.94
N LEU A 233 3.23 -16.09 -12.23
CA LEU A 233 4.57 -16.67 -12.24
C LEU A 233 4.91 -17.27 -10.88
N ARG A 234 4.72 -16.48 -9.81
CA ARG A 234 5.01 -16.89 -8.43
C ARG A 234 4.17 -18.09 -8.00
N GLU A 235 2.91 -18.11 -8.38
CA GLU A 235 1.96 -19.16 -8.01
C GLU A 235 2.05 -20.41 -8.90
N GLY A 236 2.99 -20.45 -9.84
CA GLY A 236 3.19 -21.59 -10.74
C GLY A 236 2.05 -21.78 -11.73
N LYS A 237 1.27 -20.73 -12.00
CA LYS A 237 0.11 -20.76 -12.90
C LYS A 237 0.50 -20.62 -14.37
N LEU A 238 1.70 -20.11 -14.66
CA LEU A 238 2.22 -19.99 -16.01
C LEU A 238 2.75 -21.34 -16.51
N HIS A 239 2.59 -21.60 -17.81
CA HIS A 239 3.19 -22.77 -18.46
C HIS A 239 4.72 -22.78 -18.24
N PRO A 240 5.37 -23.93 -17.97
CA PRO A 240 6.79 -23.98 -17.57
C PRO A 240 7.75 -23.24 -18.50
N ASN A 241 7.54 -23.33 -19.83
CA ASN A 241 8.37 -22.62 -20.80
C ASN A 241 8.19 -21.10 -20.71
N ILE A 242 6.93 -20.62 -20.60
CA ILE A 242 6.62 -19.20 -20.43
C ILE A 242 7.20 -18.70 -19.10
N ALA A 243 7.07 -19.47 -18.03
CA ALA A 243 7.65 -19.13 -16.73
C ALA A 243 9.17 -19.01 -16.79
N LYS A 244 9.86 -19.91 -17.50
CA LYS A 244 11.32 -19.85 -17.69
C LYS A 244 11.74 -18.59 -18.45
N GLU A 245 11.08 -18.30 -19.57
CA GLU A 245 11.35 -17.09 -20.37
C GLU A 245 11.06 -15.81 -19.58
N TYR A 246 9.94 -15.78 -18.87
CA TYR A 246 9.58 -14.61 -18.07
C TYR A 246 10.53 -14.39 -16.89
N ASN A 247 11.00 -15.45 -16.22
CA ASN A 247 12.07 -15.34 -15.22
C ASN A 247 13.35 -14.73 -15.85
N ALA A 248 13.76 -15.19 -17.03
CA ALA A 248 14.93 -14.66 -17.72
C ALA A 248 14.75 -13.18 -18.12
N ALA A 249 13.57 -12.80 -18.60
CA ALA A 249 13.23 -11.42 -18.93
C ALA A 249 13.31 -10.51 -17.69
N ILE A 250 12.76 -10.92 -16.55
CA ILE A 250 12.85 -10.15 -15.30
C ILE A 250 14.31 -10.01 -14.85
N VAL A 251 15.10 -11.08 -14.89
CA VAL A 251 16.54 -11.03 -14.54
C VAL A 251 17.28 -10.05 -15.45
N SER A 252 17.05 -10.11 -16.77
CA SER A 252 17.65 -9.16 -17.72
C SER A 252 17.29 -7.72 -17.36
N LYS A 253 16.01 -7.44 -17.07
CA LYS A 253 15.55 -6.09 -16.72
C LYS A 253 16.07 -5.58 -15.40
N LEU A 254 16.19 -6.44 -14.39
CA LEU A 254 16.87 -6.08 -13.15
C LEU A 254 18.32 -5.65 -13.43
N LYS A 255 19.05 -6.42 -14.23
CA LYS A 255 20.44 -6.07 -14.58
C LYS A 255 20.53 -4.73 -15.31
N ASP A 256 19.69 -4.51 -16.32
CA ASP A 256 19.70 -3.29 -17.13
C ASP A 256 19.44 -2.05 -16.26
N ILE A 257 18.38 -2.08 -15.44
CA ILE A 257 17.98 -0.96 -14.57
C ILE A 257 19.08 -0.66 -13.55
N TYR A 258 19.59 -1.69 -12.86
CA TYR A 258 20.62 -1.50 -11.84
C TYR A 258 21.96 -1.06 -12.43
N SER A 259 22.29 -1.46 -13.66
CA SER A 259 23.47 -0.97 -14.38
C SER A 259 23.35 0.51 -14.70
N ASN A 260 22.17 0.97 -15.15
CA ASN A 260 21.91 2.38 -15.42
C ASN A 260 21.97 3.25 -14.15
N LEU A 261 21.71 2.66 -12.98
CA LEU A 261 21.87 3.31 -11.67
C LEU A 261 23.31 3.32 -11.14
N GLY A 262 24.28 2.82 -11.93
CA GLY A 262 25.68 2.71 -11.51
C GLY A 262 25.93 1.62 -10.46
N LYS A 263 25.00 0.66 -10.32
CA LYS A 263 25.08 -0.46 -9.36
C LYS A 263 24.83 -1.80 -10.08
N PRO A 264 25.64 -2.16 -11.09
CA PRO A 264 25.38 -3.34 -11.91
C PRO A 264 25.32 -4.62 -11.07
N LEU A 265 24.40 -5.53 -11.43
CA LEU A 265 24.24 -6.83 -10.79
C LEU A 265 24.89 -7.94 -11.64
N THR A 266 25.52 -8.92 -11.00
CA THR A 266 25.92 -10.17 -11.69
C THR A 266 24.69 -11.01 -12.05
N ASP A 267 24.89 -12.05 -12.87
CA ASP A 267 23.83 -13.01 -13.19
C ASP A 267 23.33 -13.73 -11.93
N GLU A 268 24.22 -14.13 -11.02
CA GLU A 268 23.82 -14.77 -9.77
C GLU A 268 23.06 -13.80 -8.85
N GLU A 269 23.50 -12.54 -8.76
CA GLU A 269 22.85 -11.52 -7.93
C GLU A 269 21.44 -11.21 -8.44
N ALA A 270 21.28 -10.96 -9.73
CA ALA A 270 19.97 -10.67 -10.32
C ALA A 270 19.02 -11.87 -10.24
N TYR A 271 19.53 -13.10 -10.40
CA TYR A 271 18.73 -14.30 -10.21
C TYR A 271 18.32 -14.50 -8.74
N SER A 272 19.25 -14.29 -7.80
CA SER A 272 18.99 -14.36 -6.35
C SER A 272 17.94 -13.32 -5.94
N GLU A 273 18.03 -12.11 -6.50
CA GLU A 273 17.07 -11.03 -6.33
C GLU A 273 15.66 -11.47 -6.78
N LEU A 274 15.51 -11.99 -8.00
CA LEU A 274 14.24 -12.53 -8.48
C LEU A 274 13.71 -13.67 -7.60
N VAL A 275 14.58 -14.59 -7.14
CA VAL A 275 14.19 -15.66 -6.21
C VAL A 275 13.63 -15.07 -4.92
N ASN A 276 14.28 -14.04 -4.35
CA ASN A 276 13.83 -13.36 -3.14
C ASN A 276 12.52 -12.59 -3.34
N MET A 277 12.34 -11.96 -4.51
CA MET A 277 11.10 -11.29 -4.90
C MET A 277 9.92 -12.27 -4.98
N LYS A 278 10.13 -13.50 -5.47
CA LYS A 278 9.10 -14.54 -5.56
C LYS A 278 8.75 -15.20 -4.23
N LYS A 279 9.67 -15.22 -3.25
CA LYS A 279 9.41 -15.83 -1.93
C LYS A 279 8.13 -15.24 -1.32
N ALA A 280 7.26 -16.13 -0.83
CA ALA A 280 6.11 -15.72 -0.04
C ALA A 280 6.56 -14.83 1.13
N VAL A 281 5.66 -13.97 1.59
CA VAL A 281 5.85 -13.21 2.82
C VAL A 281 5.65 -14.19 3.98
N GLU A 282 6.57 -15.13 4.20
CA GLU A 282 6.39 -16.14 5.26
C GLU A 282 6.35 -15.48 6.63
N GLU A 283 5.34 -15.89 7.39
CA GLU A 283 4.73 -15.14 8.47
C GLU A 283 5.54 -15.24 9.77
N ILE A 284 6.86 -15.06 9.78
CA ILE A 284 7.60 -14.68 11.01
C ILE A 284 8.21 -13.28 10.83
N LYS A 285 8.04 -12.69 9.64
CA LYS A 285 8.57 -11.39 9.27
C LYS A 285 7.62 -10.63 8.34
N PHE A 286 6.30 -10.85 8.39
CA PHE A 286 5.32 -10.11 7.57
C PHE A 286 5.48 -8.58 7.70
N MET A 287 5.79 -8.13 8.92
CA MET A 287 6.06 -6.72 9.22
C MET A 287 7.54 -6.34 9.13
N GLU A 288 8.46 -7.30 8.97
CA GLU A 288 9.90 -6.99 8.95
C GLU A 288 10.29 -6.10 7.76
N PRO A 289 9.86 -6.39 6.50
CA PRO A 289 10.10 -5.46 5.40
C PRO A 289 9.52 -4.06 5.64
N LEU A 290 8.52 -3.97 6.51
CA LEU A 290 7.83 -2.73 6.85
C LEU A 290 8.33 -2.10 8.15
N LYS A 291 9.31 -2.70 8.85
CA LYS A 291 9.71 -2.31 10.21
C LYS A 291 10.06 -0.84 10.32
N ASP A 292 10.85 -0.34 9.37
CA ASP A 292 11.27 1.06 9.36
C ASP A 292 10.09 2.01 9.13
N ARG A 293 9.11 1.60 8.31
CA ARG A 293 7.86 2.36 8.09
C ARG A 293 6.95 2.34 9.30
N ILE A 294 6.91 1.23 10.05
CA ILE A 294 6.17 1.15 11.32
C ILE A 294 6.82 2.09 12.35
N ASN A 295 8.15 2.09 12.44
CA ASN A 295 8.88 2.97 13.34
C ASN A 295 8.64 4.45 12.99
N SER A 296 8.68 4.81 11.71
CA SER A 296 8.38 6.20 11.31
C SER A 296 6.96 6.65 11.66
N TYR A 297 6.00 5.71 11.72
CA TYR A 297 4.65 5.99 12.20
C TYR A 297 4.60 6.20 13.73
N ALA A 298 5.47 5.54 14.49
CA ALA A 298 5.65 5.80 15.92
C ALA A 298 6.06 7.24 16.19
N ASP A 299 6.92 7.77 15.31
CA ASP A 299 7.52 9.10 15.44
C ASP A 299 6.54 10.24 15.09
N LEU A 300 5.37 9.94 14.51
CA LEU A 300 4.35 10.93 14.16
C LEU A 300 3.66 11.58 15.37
N GLY A 301 3.72 10.95 16.55
CA GLY A 301 3.13 11.49 17.79
C GLY A 301 1.67 11.92 17.61
N ASP A 302 1.36 13.17 17.96
CA ASP A 302 0.01 13.73 17.88
C ASP A 302 -0.55 13.84 16.46
N LYS A 303 0.28 13.75 15.40
CA LYS A 303 -0.20 13.75 14.01
C LYS A 303 -0.78 12.39 13.57
N LEU A 304 -0.48 11.32 14.32
CA LEU A 304 -0.87 9.96 13.99
C LEU A 304 -2.39 9.77 14.07
N CYS A 305 -2.98 10.13 15.21
CA CYS A 305 -4.39 9.87 15.49
C CYS A 305 -4.96 10.76 16.60
N ASP A 306 -6.26 11.00 16.55
CA ASP A 306 -7.06 11.35 17.74
C ASP A 306 -7.90 10.14 18.14
N GLU A 307 -7.76 9.69 19.40
CA GLU A 307 -8.39 8.45 19.86
C GLU A 307 -9.92 8.50 19.82
N ALA A 308 -10.49 9.62 20.26
CA ALA A 308 -11.92 9.80 20.36
C ALA A 308 -12.57 9.85 18.97
N THR A 309 -11.90 10.52 18.04
CA THR A 309 -12.28 10.60 16.62
C THR A 309 -12.15 9.25 15.92
N LEU A 310 -11.06 8.51 16.14
CA LEU A 310 -10.97 7.14 15.60
C LEU A 310 -12.05 6.22 16.18
N LYS A 311 -12.31 6.30 17.49
CA LYS A 311 -13.40 5.52 18.11
C LYS A 311 -14.74 5.87 17.47
N SER A 312 -15.05 7.13 17.22
CA SER A 312 -16.34 7.53 16.63
C SER A 312 -16.44 7.16 15.16
N GLU A 313 -15.40 7.43 14.36
CA GLU A 313 -15.32 7.12 12.93
C GLU A 313 -15.48 5.63 12.66
N TYR A 314 -14.92 4.76 13.51
CA TYR A 314 -14.98 3.32 13.33
C TYR A 314 -16.11 2.62 14.13
N LYS A 315 -16.68 3.24 15.18
CA LYS A 315 -17.88 2.73 15.88
C LYS A 315 -19.19 2.97 15.13
N GLN A 316 -19.29 4.00 14.30
CA GLN A 316 -20.51 4.26 13.51
C GLN A 316 -20.85 3.14 12.51
N PHE A 317 -19.99 2.11 12.40
CA PHE A 317 -20.12 1.02 11.44
C PHE A 317 -20.08 -0.39 12.08
N GLU A 318 -20.07 -0.51 13.41
CA GLU A 318 -20.40 -1.73 14.16
C GLU A 318 -21.91 -1.97 14.17
#